data_AF-A0A1W9K4Z5-F1
#
_entry.id   AF-A0A1W9K4Z5-F1
#
_cell.length_a   1.000
_cell.length_b   1.000
_cell.length_c   1.000
_cell.angle_alpha   90.00
_cell.angle_beta   90.00
_cell.angle_gamma   90.00
#
_symmetry.space_group_name_H-M   'P 1'
#
loop_
_entity.id
_entity.type
_entity.pdbx_description
1 polymer ?
#
loop_
_entity_poly.entity_id
_entity_poly.type
_entity_poly.pdbx_seq_one_letter_code
_entity_poly.pdbx_strand_id
1 'polypeptide(L)'
;MTEPSPNEMMAAYAANAVNFAVSNFGIALDFSIASIEQVEVIANRLFHTRPKGFIAKLFRKEPSESDVQNVCKMLGGYIGEVYRRNKGGEWQINHDHQAIGLLDGETWIFPLAKVLKRITNGKKDDLKLYFAEILE
;
A
#
# COMPACT_ATOMS: atom_id res chain seq x y z
N MET A 1 -2.80 -6.54 -27.47
CA MET A 1 -2.13 -5.91 -26.31
C MET A 1 -1.82 -7.04 -25.34
N THR A 2 -0.57 -7.21 -24.94
CA THR A 2 -0.21 -8.19 -23.89
C THR A 2 -0.74 -7.68 -22.55
N GLU A 3 -1.15 -8.60 -21.66
CA GLU A 3 -1.53 -8.22 -20.31
C GLU A 3 -0.34 -7.59 -19.57
N PRO A 4 -0.56 -6.53 -18.76
CA PRO A 4 0.51 -5.88 -18.03
C PRO A 4 1.11 -6.84 -16.99
N SER A 5 2.44 -6.81 -16.86
CA SER A 5 3.16 -7.59 -15.87
C SER A 5 2.81 -7.14 -14.44
N PRO A 6 3.01 -8.00 -13.41
CA PRO A 6 2.86 -7.58 -12.01
C PRO A 6 3.67 -6.33 -11.65
N ASN A 7 4.89 -6.18 -12.21
CA ASN A 7 5.73 -5.01 -11.99
C ASN A 7 5.10 -3.73 -12.55
N GLU A 8 4.57 -3.76 -13.77
CA GLU A 8 3.90 -2.60 -14.38
C GLU A 8 2.61 -2.24 -13.64
N MET A 9 1.82 -3.25 -13.27
CA MET A 9 0.57 -3.05 -12.51
C MET A 9 0.85 -2.39 -11.15
N MET A 10 1.83 -2.90 -10.41
CA MET A 10 2.13 -2.39 -9.06
C MET A 10 2.79 -1.02 -9.10
N ALA A 11 3.64 -0.74 -10.09
CA ALA A 11 4.18 0.60 -10.32
C ALA A 11 3.05 1.61 -10.64
N ALA A 12 2.05 1.22 -11.44
CA ALA A 12 0.89 2.08 -11.72
C ALA A 12 0.04 2.35 -10.47
N TYR A 13 -0.20 1.33 -9.63
CA TYR A 13 -0.88 1.53 -8.35
C TYR A 13 -0.10 2.45 -7.41
N ALA A 14 1.22 2.29 -7.35
CA ALA A 14 2.07 3.15 -6.55
C ALA A 14 2.04 4.61 -7.03
N ALA A 15 2.03 4.86 -8.34
CA ALA A 15 1.85 6.20 -8.90
C ALA A 15 0.47 6.78 -8.55
N ASN A 16 -0.58 5.96 -8.60
CA ASN A 16 -1.92 6.38 -8.18
C ASN A 16 -1.98 6.73 -6.68
N ALA A 17 -1.15 6.10 -5.84
CA ALA A 17 -1.05 6.41 -4.42
C ALA A 17 -0.59 7.86 -4.18
N VAL A 18 0.30 8.39 -5.01
CA VAL A 18 0.74 9.80 -4.93
C VAL A 18 -0.43 10.74 -5.17
N ASN A 19 -1.19 10.51 -6.24
CA ASN A 19 -2.38 11.30 -6.57
C ASN A 19 -3.46 11.18 -5.49
N PHE A 20 -3.63 9.96 -4.97
CA PHE A 20 -4.57 9.67 -3.90
C PHE A 20 -4.21 10.41 -2.60
N ALA A 21 -2.93 10.40 -2.21
CA ALA A 21 -2.44 11.07 -1.01
C ALA A 21 -2.66 12.59 -1.08
N VAL A 22 -2.28 13.23 -2.20
CA VAL A 22 -2.42 14.68 -2.34
C VAL A 22 -3.89 15.10 -2.40
N SER A 23 -4.69 14.43 -3.23
CA SER A 23 -6.08 14.84 -3.50
C SER A 23 -7.00 14.68 -2.29
N ASN A 24 -6.72 13.69 -1.44
CA ASN A 24 -7.64 13.31 -0.35
C ASN A 24 -7.11 13.64 1.04
N PHE A 25 -5.80 13.87 1.18
CA PHE A 25 -5.16 14.11 2.47
C PHE A 25 -4.27 15.35 2.50
N GLY A 26 -4.00 15.97 1.35
CA GLY A 26 -3.03 17.07 1.23
C GLY A 26 -1.60 16.64 1.54
N ILE A 27 -1.29 15.34 1.35
CA ILE A 27 0.01 14.75 1.69
C ILE A 27 0.78 14.45 0.41
N ALA A 28 2.04 14.90 0.36
CA ALA A 28 2.96 14.60 -0.73
C ALA A 28 3.70 13.28 -0.48
N LEU A 29 3.85 12.50 -1.54
CA LEU A 29 4.55 11.22 -1.57
C LEU A 29 5.54 11.25 -2.74
N ASP A 30 6.82 11.02 -2.49
CA ASP A 30 7.92 11.23 -3.45
C ASP A 30 8.79 9.99 -3.75
N PHE A 31 8.40 8.85 -3.20
CA PHE A 31 9.07 7.55 -3.24
C PHE A 31 10.38 7.50 -2.44
N SER A 32 10.62 8.46 -1.55
CA SER A 32 11.68 8.36 -0.56
C SER A 32 11.29 7.43 0.60
N ILE A 33 12.28 6.92 1.31
CA ILE A 33 12.07 6.20 2.58
C ILE A 33 11.30 7.08 3.59
N ALA A 34 11.58 8.39 3.61
CA ALA A 34 10.90 9.32 4.51
C ALA A 34 9.38 9.39 4.24
N SER A 35 8.95 9.24 2.99
CA SER A 35 7.52 9.22 2.61
C SER A 35 6.74 8.04 3.23
N ILE A 36 7.39 6.99 3.74
CA ILE A 36 6.71 5.89 4.44
C ILE A 36 6.01 6.37 5.72
N GLU A 37 6.57 7.34 6.42
CA GLU A 37 5.91 7.96 7.57
C GLU A 37 4.59 8.64 7.17
N GLN A 38 4.56 9.25 5.99
CA GLN A 38 3.35 9.86 5.44
C GLN A 38 2.31 8.81 5.03
N VAL A 39 2.74 7.65 4.52
CA VAL A 39 1.85 6.51 4.27
C VAL A 39 1.21 6.01 5.56
N GLU A 40 1.97 5.92 6.66
CA GLU A 40 1.42 5.58 7.98
C GLU A 40 0.42 6.63 8.48
N VAL A 41 0.67 7.93 8.28
CA VAL A 41 -0.30 9.00 8.60
C VAL A 41 -1.61 8.80 7.83
N ILE A 42 -1.54 8.48 6.53
CA ILE A 42 -2.71 8.19 5.70
C ILE A 42 -3.46 6.97 6.24
N ALA A 43 -2.76 5.86 6.49
CA ALA A 43 -3.36 4.64 7.01
C ALA A 43 -3.99 4.85 8.41
N ASN A 44 -3.39 5.70 9.24
CA ASN A 44 -3.94 6.08 10.52
C ASN A 44 -5.26 6.87 10.39
N ARG A 45 -5.34 7.82 9.45
CA ARG A 45 -6.58 8.55 9.15
C ARG A 45 -7.66 7.60 8.61
N LEU A 46 -7.28 6.66 7.74
CA LEU A 46 -8.19 5.64 7.23
C LEU A 46 -8.72 4.71 8.32
N PHE A 47 -7.90 4.33 9.30
CA PHE A 47 -8.33 3.50 10.44
C PHE A 47 -9.35 4.24 11.34
N HIS A 48 -9.05 5.47 11.74
CA HIS A 48 -9.87 6.25 12.70
C HIS A 48 -11.20 6.75 12.14
N THR A 49 -11.50 6.43 10.89
CA THR A 49 -12.69 6.92 10.21
C THR A 49 -13.78 5.87 10.06
N ARG A 50 -13.65 4.76 10.80
CA ARG A 50 -14.68 3.73 10.96
C ARG A 50 -15.54 3.98 12.23
N PRO A 51 -16.88 3.91 12.16
CA PRO A 51 -17.68 3.48 11.01
C PRO A 51 -18.30 4.67 10.23
N LYS A 52 -18.45 4.51 8.90
CA LYS A 52 -19.32 5.28 7.97
C LYS A 52 -18.92 6.68 7.49
N GLY A 53 -17.81 7.27 7.95
CA GLY A 53 -17.51 8.67 7.63
C GLY A 53 -16.59 8.87 6.43
N PHE A 54 -15.31 8.59 6.61
CA PHE A 54 -14.28 9.16 5.73
C PHE A 54 -13.92 8.27 4.57
N ILE A 55 -13.80 6.95 4.74
CA ILE A 55 -13.66 6.05 3.59
C ILE A 55 -14.95 6.12 2.74
N ALA A 56 -16.12 6.25 3.37
CA ALA A 56 -17.36 6.45 2.61
C ALA A 56 -17.44 7.83 1.90
N LYS A 57 -16.97 8.90 2.55
CA LYS A 57 -16.89 10.26 1.93
C LYS A 57 -15.85 10.31 0.81
N LEU A 58 -14.72 9.63 0.98
CA LEU A 58 -13.70 9.42 -0.04
C LEU A 58 -14.29 8.68 -1.26
N PHE A 59 -15.30 7.82 -1.03
CA PHE A 59 -15.90 6.96 -2.04
C PHE A 59 -17.43 7.09 -2.16
N ARG A 60 -18.07 8.28 -2.13
CA ARG A 60 -19.52 8.55 -2.38
C ARG A 60 -20.62 7.64 -1.71
N LYS A 61 -20.33 6.52 -1.04
CA LYS A 61 -21.18 5.48 -0.42
C LYS A 61 -20.34 4.66 0.58
N GLU A 62 -20.95 3.76 1.37
CA GLU A 62 -20.17 2.82 2.23
C GLU A 62 -19.09 2.11 1.38
N PRO A 63 -17.84 2.01 1.85
CA PRO A 63 -16.75 1.46 1.05
C PRO A 63 -17.04 0.00 0.75
N SER A 64 -17.09 -0.32 -0.54
CA SER A 64 -17.15 -1.69 -0.98
C SER A 64 -15.84 -2.41 -0.68
N GLU A 65 -15.86 -3.74 -0.69
CA GLU A 65 -14.63 -4.53 -0.58
C GLU A 65 -13.63 -4.13 -1.67
N SER A 66 -14.09 -3.76 -2.87
CA SER A 66 -13.23 -3.29 -3.95
C SER A 66 -12.56 -1.95 -3.64
N ASP A 67 -13.22 -1.03 -2.92
CA ASP A 67 -12.61 0.23 -2.48
C ASP A 67 -11.46 0.00 -1.49
N VAL A 68 -11.67 -0.90 -0.52
CA VAL A 68 -10.64 -1.29 0.44
C VAL A 68 -9.46 -1.95 -0.29
N GLN A 69 -9.73 -2.85 -1.23
CA GLN A 69 -8.71 -3.49 -2.04
C GLN A 69 -7.92 -2.48 -2.88
N ASN A 70 -8.58 -1.49 -3.47
CA ASN A 70 -7.92 -0.43 -4.25
C ASN A 70 -6.97 0.41 -3.37
N VAL A 71 -7.37 0.77 -2.16
CA VAL A 71 -6.49 1.47 -1.20
C VAL A 71 -5.30 0.60 -0.83
N CYS A 72 -5.50 -0.70 -0.59
CA CYS A 72 -4.42 -1.63 -0.27
C CYS A 72 -3.43 -1.76 -1.45
N LYS A 73 -3.93 -1.85 -2.68
CA LYS A 73 -3.09 -1.88 -3.89
C LYS A 73 -2.28 -0.60 -4.05
N MET A 74 -2.90 0.57 -3.87
CA MET A 74 -2.20 1.87 -3.95
C MET A 74 -1.12 2.02 -2.88
N LEU A 75 -1.50 1.98 -1.60
CA LEU A 75 -0.55 2.22 -0.52
C LEU A 75 0.47 1.09 -0.38
N GLY A 76 0.04 -0.17 -0.56
CA GLY A 76 0.92 -1.34 -0.53
C GLY A 76 1.88 -1.37 -1.72
N GLY A 77 1.40 -1.02 -2.91
CA GLY A 77 2.24 -0.84 -4.09
C GLY A 77 3.27 0.27 -3.90
N TYR A 78 2.86 1.39 -3.30
CA TYR A 78 3.80 2.46 -2.97
C TYR A 78 4.90 2.02 -2.01
N ILE A 79 4.54 1.36 -0.91
CA ILE A 79 5.52 0.80 0.04
C ILE A 79 6.50 -0.15 -0.67
N GLY A 80 5.99 -1.06 -1.49
CA GLY A 80 6.83 -2.00 -2.23
C GLY A 80 7.70 -1.33 -3.30
N GLU A 81 7.25 -0.27 -3.97
CA GLU A 81 8.08 0.49 -4.91
C GLU A 81 9.16 1.32 -4.20
N VAL A 82 8.88 1.85 -3.00
CA VAL A 82 9.93 2.47 -2.17
C VAL A 82 10.98 1.43 -1.78
N TYR A 83 10.56 0.24 -1.33
CA TYR A 83 11.50 -0.85 -1.07
C TYR A 83 12.32 -1.20 -2.31
N ARG A 84 11.65 -1.44 -3.44
CA ARG A 84 12.27 -1.89 -4.69
C ARG A 84 13.31 -0.92 -5.23
N ARG A 85 13.10 0.39 -5.06
CA ARG A 85 14.08 1.43 -5.43
C ARG A 85 15.33 1.44 -4.55
N ASN A 86 15.27 0.89 -3.33
CA ASN A 86 16.36 0.91 -2.36
C ASN A 86 17.10 -0.44 -2.23
N LYS A 87 16.38 -1.57 -2.34
CA LYS A 87 16.93 -2.93 -2.17
C LYS A 87 16.81 -3.80 -3.43
N GLY A 88 15.86 -3.51 -4.32
CA GLY A 88 15.56 -4.33 -5.49
C GLY A 88 14.38 -5.27 -5.27
N GLY A 89 14.40 -6.41 -5.95
CA GLY A 89 13.31 -7.38 -5.96
C GLY A 89 12.29 -7.16 -7.08
N GLU A 90 11.38 -8.12 -7.24
CA GLU A 90 10.41 -8.16 -8.33
C GLU A 90 9.00 -8.46 -7.83
N TRP A 91 8.02 -7.75 -8.37
CA TRP A 91 6.63 -8.10 -8.13
C TRP A 91 6.29 -9.39 -8.86
N GLN A 92 5.72 -10.34 -8.11
CA GLN A 92 5.35 -11.65 -8.62
C GLN A 92 4.05 -12.14 -7.94
N ILE A 93 3.42 -13.13 -8.55
CA ILE A 93 2.29 -13.84 -7.93
C ILE A 93 2.89 -14.97 -7.09
N ASN A 94 2.70 -14.89 -5.78
CA ASN A 94 2.99 -16.02 -4.90
C ASN A 94 1.84 -17.03 -5.03
N HIS A 95 2.14 -18.22 -5.57
CA HIS A 95 1.14 -19.26 -5.81
C HIS A 95 0.69 -19.98 -4.54
N ASP A 96 1.47 -20.00 -3.47
CA ASP A 96 1.06 -20.63 -2.20
C ASP A 96 -0.01 -19.80 -1.49
N HIS A 97 0.12 -18.47 -1.56
CA HIS A 97 -0.79 -17.51 -0.94
C HIS A 97 -1.83 -16.93 -1.90
N GLN A 98 -1.74 -17.25 -3.19
CA GLN A 98 -2.60 -16.70 -4.24
C GLN A 98 -2.67 -15.15 -4.19
N ALA A 99 -1.51 -14.52 -3.97
CA ALA A 99 -1.40 -13.09 -3.71
C ALA A 99 -0.23 -12.48 -4.45
N ILE A 100 -0.36 -11.20 -4.82
CA ILE A 100 0.78 -10.44 -5.32
C ILE A 100 1.71 -10.08 -4.16
N GLY A 101 3.00 -10.35 -4.34
CA GLY A 101 4.05 -10.06 -3.38
C GLY A 101 5.30 -9.56 -4.09
N LEU A 102 6.19 -8.94 -3.33
CA LEU A 102 7.52 -8.54 -3.81
C LEU A 102 8.51 -9.62 -3.37
N LEU A 103 9.20 -10.24 -4.33
CA LEU A 103 10.22 -11.26 -4.09
C LEU A 103 11.61 -10.62 -4.16
N ASP A 104 12.39 -10.75 -3.09
CA ASP A 104 13.79 -10.32 -3.02
C ASP A 104 14.67 -11.49 -2.55
N GLY A 105 15.48 -12.03 -3.47
CA GLY A 105 16.13 -13.32 -3.28
C GLY A 105 15.10 -14.45 -3.07
N GLU A 106 15.09 -15.01 -1.87
CA GLU A 106 14.13 -16.05 -1.45
C GLU A 106 13.02 -15.50 -0.53
N THR A 107 13.06 -14.20 -0.21
CA THR A 107 12.17 -13.59 0.77
C THR A 107 10.97 -12.94 0.11
N TRP A 108 9.78 -13.31 0.56
CA TRP A 108 8.53 -12.69 0.12
C TRP A 108 8.06 -11.58 1.06
N ILE A 109 7.72 -10.44 0.46
CA ILE A 109 7.23 -9.25 1.15
C ILE A 109 5.81 -8.94 0.65
N PHE A 110 4.86 -8.78 1.58
CA PHE A 110 3.44 -8.61 1.27
C PHE A 110 2.87 -7.26 1.78
N PRO A 111 3.28 -6.13 1.20
CA PRO A 111 2.92 -4.81 1.73
C PRO A 111 1.43 -4.50 1.59
N LEU A 112 0.72 -5.04 0.57
CA LEU A 112 -0.73 -4.88 0.43
C LEU A 112 -1.48 -5.52 1.61
N ALA A 113 -1.08 -6.73 1.99
CA ALA A 113 -1.67 -7.43 3.12
C ALA A 113 -1.38 -6.70 4.43
N LYS A 114 -0.18 -6.11 4.57
CA LYS A 114 0.16 -5.30 5.75
C LYS A 114 -0.68 -4.03 5.84
N VAL A 115 -0.93 -3.33 4.73
CA VAL A 115 -1.85 -2.18 4.67
C VAL A 115 -3.26 -2.58 5.10
N LEU A 116 -3.79 -3.70 4.58
CA LEU A 116 -5.11 -4.19 4.96
C LEU A 116 -5.21 -4.43 6.47
N LYS A 117 -4.19 -5.09 7.05
CA LYS A 117 -4.09 -5.25 8.50
C LYS A 117 -4.09 -3.88 9.17
N ARG A 118 -3.19 -2.95 8.80
CA ARG A 118 -3.10 -1.61 9.41
C ARG A 118 -4.43 -0.85 9.47
N ILE A 119 -5.17 -0.81 8.37
CA ILE A 119 -6.43 -0.05 8.27
C ILE A 119 -7.61 -0.77 8.95
N THR A 120 -7.45 -2.05 9.30
CA THR A 120 -8.47 -2.86 9.99
C THR A 120 -8.20 -2.95 11.49
N ASN A 121 -6.93 -3.10 11.85
CA ASN A 121 -6.46 -3.49 13.18
C ASN A 121 -5.86 -2.34 13.98
N GLY A 122 -5.54 -1.21 13.33
CA GLY A 122 -4.94 -0.06 14.00
C GLY A 122 -3.43 -0.18 14.17
N LYS A 123 -2.89 0.51 15.19
CA LYS A 123 -1.45 0.75 15.37
C LYS A 123 -0.60 -0.51 15.58
N LYS A 124 -1.19 -1.64 15.96
CA LYS A 124 -0.46 -2.92 16.09
C LYS A 124 0.12 -3.42 14.76
N ASP A 125 -0.37 -2.89 13.65
CA ASP A 125 0.10 -3.20 12.30
C ASP A 125 0.78 -2.00 11.63
N ASP A 126 1.50 -1.19 12.40
CA ASP A 126 2.21 0.01 11.96
C ASP A 126 3.07 -0.21 10.70
N LEU A 127 2.90 0.68 9.71
CA LEU A 127 3.57 0.55 8.41
C LEU A 127 5.01 1.06 8.41
N LYS A 128 5.34 2.02 9.28
CA LYS A 128 6.70 2.54 9.43
C LYS A 128 7.61 1.51 10.10
N LEU A 129 7.12 0.88 11.17
CA LEU A 129 7.84 -0.22 11.85
C LEU A 129 8.02 -1.40 10.90
N TYR A 130 6.96 -1.82 10.22
CA TYR A 130 7.04 -2.87 9.21
C TYR A 130 8.07 -2.57 8.11
N PHE A 131 8.09 -1.34 7.59
CA PHE A 131 9.04 -0.97 6.54
C PHE A 131 10.49 -0.98 7.05
N ALA A 132 10.72 -0.52 8.28
CA ALA A 132 12.04 -0.59 8.89
C ALA A 132 12.51 -2.05 9.04
N GLU A 133 11.63 -2.93 9.53
CA GLU A 133 11.92 -4.37 9.69
C GLU A 133 12.32 -5.05 8.38
N ILE A 134 11.62 -4.78 7.27
CA ILE A 134 11.94 -5.41 5.98
C ILE A 134 13.19 -4.81 5.33
N LEU A 135 13.58 -3.58 5.68
CA LEU A 135 14.71 -2.87 5.07
C LEU A 135 16.06 -3.23 5.71
N GLU A 136 16.07 -3.82 6.91
CA GLU A 136 17.30 -4.33 7.54
C GLU A 136 17.94 -5.44 6.68
#